data_AF-A0A2E0NRB2-F1
#
_entry.id   AF-A0A2E0NRB2-F1
#
_cell.length_a   1.000
_cell.length_b   1.000
_cell.length_c   1.000
_cell.angle_alpha   90.00
_cell.angle_beta   90.00
_cell.angle_gamma   90.00
#
_symmetry.space_group_name_H-M   'P 1'
#
loop_
_entity.id
_entity.type
_entity.pdbx_description
1 polymer ?
#
loop_
_entity_poly.entity_id
_entity_poly.type
_entity_poly.pdbx_seq_one_letter_code
_entity_poly.pdbx_strand_id
1 'polypeptide(L)' 'MVIITYIKDSFEELKNHVTWTRKSELLHHTTVVVVFSIIFSLAIWGADSLLSRVVKFYFQLIS' A
#
# COMPACT_ATOMS: atom_id res chain seq x y z
N MET A 1 24.85 32.20 -1.10
CA MET A 1 23.60 31.88 -1.82
C MET A 1 23.94 31.10 -3.09
N VAL A 2 24.35 29.83 -2.94
CA VAL A 2 24.84 28.97 -4.05
C VAL A 2 24.14 27.61 -3.98
N ILE A 3 23.98 27.09 -2.76
CA ILE A 3 23.28 25.83 -2.48
C ILE A 3 21.80 25.88 -2.88
N ILE A 4 21.11 27.01 -2.60
CA ILE A 4 19.69 27.17 -2.94
C ILE A 4 19.48 27.14 -4.45
N THR A 5 20.39 27.75 -5.21
CA THR A 5 20.37 27.79 -6.67
C THR A 5 20.67 26.41 -7.25
N TYR A 6 21.67 25.70 -6.70
CA TYR A 6 21.96 24.32 -7.08
C TYR A 6 20.79 23.36 -6.85
N ILE A 7 20.10 23.45 -5.70
CA ILE A 7 18.92 22.61 -5.43
C ILE A 7 17.81 22.92 -6.43
N LYS A 8 17.63 24.20 -6.79
CA LYS A 8 16.65 24.62 -7.80
C LYS A 8 16.99 24.09 -9.19
N ASP A 9 18.23 24.25 -9.64
CA ASP A 9 18.70 23.80 -10.95
C ASP A 9 18.64 22.27 -11.06
N SER A 10 19.02 21.53 -10.00
CA SER A 10 18.89 20.07 -9.97
C SER A 10 17.43 19.61 -9.96
N PHE A 11 16.52 20.32 -9.30
CA PHE A 11 15.08 20.00 -9.36
C PHE A 11 14.49 20.26 -10.75
N GLU A 12 14.95 21.32 -11.40
CA GLU A 12 14.50 21.70 -12.75
C GLU A 12 15.03 20.72 -13.81
N GLU A 13 16.28 20.27 -13.66
CA GLU A 13 16.89 19.24 -14.50
C GLU A 13 16.23 17.88 -14.31
N LEU A 14 15.99 17.46 -13.06
CA LEU A 14 15.27 16.22 -12.77
C LEU A 14 13.83 16.28 -13.28
N LYS A 15 13.14 17.42 -13.20
CA LYS A 15 11.76 17.52 -13.71
C LYS A 15 11.69 17.50 -15.24
N ASN A 16 12.65 18.14 -15.92
CA ASN A 16 12.64 18.30 -17.38
C ASN A 16 13.30 17.14 -18.13
N HIS A 17 14.25 16.44 -17.51
CA HIS A 17 15.01 15.34 -18.13
C HIS A 17 14.65 13.95 -17.58
N VAL A 18 13.94 13.86 -16.44
CA VAL A 18 13.33 12.58 -16.04
C VAL A 18 11.96 12.48 -16.70
N THR A 19 11.81 11.48 -17.55
CA THR A 19 10.52 11.02 -18.05
C THR A 19 9.68 10.49 -16.88
N TRP A 20 9.00 11.41 -16.18
CA TRP A 20 7.95 11.05 -15.24
C TRP A 20 6.86 10.30 -15.99
N THR A 21 6.61 9.05 -15.59
CA THR A 21 5.54 8.24 -16.15
C THR A 21 4.22 8.98 -15.95
N ARG A 22 3.37 9.04 -16.99
CA ARG A 22 2.08 9.73 -16.87
C ARG A 22 1.29 9.13 -15.72
N LYS A 23 0.69 9.98 -14.90
CA LYS A 23 -0.15 9.56 -13.75
C LYS A 23 -1.19 8.50 -14.14
N SER A 24 -1.67 8.53 -15.38
CA SER A 24 -2.61 7.54 -15.93
C SER A 24 -2.09 6.09 -15.91
N GLU A 25 -0.80 5.86 -16.17
CA GLU A 25 -0.22 4.51 -16.20
C GLU A 25 0.10 4.01 -14.79
N LEU A 26 0.63 4.89 -13.94
CA LEU A 26 0.89 4.59 -12.52
C LEU A 26 -0.40 4.22 -11.76
N LEU A 27 -1.49 4.93 -12.06
CA LEU A 27 -2.79 4.70 -11.41
C LEU A 27 -3.43 3.39 -11.87
N HIS A 28 -3.28 2.99 -13.14
CA HIS A 28 -3.81 1.72 -13.64
C HIS A 28 -3.26 0.52 -12.86
N HIS A 29 -1.95 0.48 -12.65
CA HIS A 29 -1.32 -0.60 -11.89
C HIS A 29 -1.68 -0.56 -10.40
N THR A 30 -1.85 0.64 -9.83
CA THR A 30 -2.21 0.80 -8.42
C THR A 30 -3.65 0.35 -8.12
N THR A 31 -4.57 0.51 -9.07
CA THR A 31 -5.97 0.06 -8.90
C THR A 31 -6.08 -1.43 -8.60
N VAL A 32 -5.31 -2.27 -9.30
CA VAL A 32 -5.32 -3.72 -9.08
C VAL A 32 -4.85 -4.06 -7.66
N VAL A 33 -3.80 -3.38 -7.18
CA VAL A 33 -3.27 -3.57 -5.83
C VAL A 33 -4.30 -3.17 -4.78
N VAL A 34 -4.99 -2.04 -4.95
CA VAL A 34 -6.02 -1.58 -4.01
C VAL A 34 -7.17 -2.58 -3.89
N VAL A 35 -7.66 -3.10 -5.01
CA VAL A 35 -8.73 -4.12 -5.01
C VAL A 35 -8.26 -5.39 -4.29
N PHE A 36 -7.03 -5.82 -4.55
CA PHE A 36 -6.45 -6.99 -3.89
C PHE A 36 -6.32 -6.79 -2.37
N SER A 37 -5.86 -5.63 -1.93
CA SER A 37 -5.74 -5.29 -0.50
C SER A 37 -7.09 -5.32 0.22
N ILE A 38 -8.17 -4.87 -0.44
CA ILE A 38 -9.52 -4.93 0.14
C ILE A 38 -9.96 -6.39 0.32
N ILE A 39 -9.79 -7.23 -0.71
CA ILE A 39 -10.14 -8.66 -0.65
C ILE A 39 -9.34 -9.37 0.45
N PHE A 40 -8.02 -9.12 0.53
CA PHE A 40 -7.16 -9.70 1.55
C PHE A 40 -7.54 -9.25 2.96
N SER A 41 -7.91 -7.98 3.13
CA SER A 41 -8.39 -7.46 4.42
C SER A 41 -9.67 -8.17 4.88
N LEU A 42 -10.64 -8.39 3.99
CA LEU A 42 -11.83 -9.18 4.32
C LEU A 42 -11.50 -10.64 4.65
N ALA A 43 -10.56 -11.25 3.92
CA ALA A 43 -10.13 -12.62 4.18
C ALA A 43 -9.48 -12.76 5.56
N ILE A 44 -8.61 -11.81 5.95
CA ILE A 44 -7.98 -11.77 7.27
C ILE A 44 -9.06 -11.63 8.36
N TRP A 45 -9.99 -10.69 8.19
CA TRP A 45 -11.10 -10.51 9.13
C TRP A 45 -11.94 -11.78 9.32
N GLY A 46 -12.20 -12.50 8.23
CA GLY A 46 -12.88 -13.79 8.27
C GLY A 46 -12.06 -14.85 9.02
N ALA A 47 -10.77 -14.96 8.73
CA ALA A 47 -9.86 -15.88 9.39
C ALA A 47 -9.75 -15.60 10.90
N ASP A 48 -9.58 -14.34 11.30
CA ASP A 48 -9.52 -13.90 12.70
C ASP A 48 -10.81 -14.27 13.46
N SER A 49 -11.96 -14.09 12.81
CA SER A 49 -13.28 -14.41 13.37
C SER A 49 -13.47 -15.92 13.57
N LEU A 50 -13.03 -16.73 12.60
CA LEU A 50 -13.09 -18.18 12.68
C LEU A 50 -12.14 -18.73 13.74
N LEU A 51 -10.89 -18.28 13.74
CA LEU A 51 -9.88 -18.68 14.72
C LEU A 51 -10.33 -18.31 16.14
N SER A 52 -10.85 -17.10 16.34
CA SER A 52 -11.36 -16.67 17.66
C SER A 52 -12.48 -17.58 18.17
N ARG A 53 -13.37 -18.05 17.29
CA ARG A 53 -14.45 -18.96 17.65
C ARG A 53 -13.93 -20.36 17.99
N VAL A 54 -13.02 -20.89 17.18
CA VAL A 54 -12.40 -22.20 17.40
C VAL A 54 -11.61 -22.19 18.71
N VAL A 55 -10.78 -21.17 18.94
CA VAL A 55 -9.99 -21.02 20.17
C VAL A 55 -10.90 -20.93 21.39
N LYS A 56 -11.97 -20.12 21.36
CA LYS A 56 -12.95 -20.06 22.47
C LYS A 56 -13.58 -21.42 22.75
N PHE A 57 -13.92 -22.19 21.73
CA PHE A 57 -14.47 -23.53 21.89
C PHE A 57 -13.48 -24.50 22.54
N TYR A 58 -12.21 -24.47 22.12
CA TYR A 58 -11.15 -25.26 22.74
C TYR A 58 -10.94 -24.89 24.23
N PHE A 59 -10.92 -23.60 24.56
CA PHE A 59 -10.79 -23.15 25.95
C PHE A 59 -11.99 -23.54 26.82
N GLN A 60 -13.22 -23.49 26.27
CA GLN A 60 -14.42 -23.91 26.98
C GLN A 60 -14.47 -25.42 27.23
N LEU A 61 -13.87 -26.24 26.35
CA LEU A 61 -13.89 -27.70 26.48
C LEU A 61 -12.82 -28.22 27.46
N ILE A 62 -11.80 -27.42 27.74
CA ILE A 62 -10.72 -27.73 28.69
C ILE A 62 -11.02 -27.24 30.12
N SER A 63 -11.90 -26.24 30.26
CA SER A 63 -12.38 -25.72 31.55
C SER A 63 -13.62 -26.45 32.03
#